data_AF-A0A958U7A8-F1
#
_entry.id   AF-A0A958U7A8-F1
#
_cell.length_a   1.000
_cell.length_b   1.000
_cell.length_c   1.000
_cell.angle_alpha   90.00
_cell.angle_beta   90.00
_cell.angle_gamma   90.00
#
_symmetry.space_group_name_H-M   'P 1'
#
loop_
_entity.id
_entity.type
_entity.pdbx_description
1 polymer ?
#
loop_
_entity_poly.entity_id
_entity_poly.type
_entity_poly.pdbx_seq_one_letter_code
_entity_poly.pdbx_strand_id
1 'polypeptide(L)'
;PHQWDEATKWLEQYDHPLWKKYAATAEGSGHGGMDFFVLQAFVESAKKNIAPPLDAYDAAAWSSITPLSEVSIANGGEVQDFPDFTRGNWVKRTPYNWMKDWY
;
A
#
# COMPACT_ATOMS: atom_id res chain seq x y z
N PRO A 1 26.05 -16.16 19.29
CA PRO A 1 26.24 -14.79 18.73
C PRO A 1 24.89 -14.21 18.27
N HIS A 2 24.66 -12.92 18.51
CA HIS A 2 23.46 -12.22 18.06
C HIS A 2 23.63 -11.84 16.59
N GLN A 3 22.90 -12.51 15.70
CA GLN A 3 22.95 -12.28 14.26
C GLN A 3 21.53 -12.28 13.69
N TRP A 4 21.34 -11.60 12.56
CA TRP A 4 20.07 -11.61 11.83
C TRP A 4 19.83 -12.99 11.19
N ASP A 5 18.56 -13.35 11.06
CA ASP A 5 18.16 -14.50 10.26
C ASP A 5 18.29 -14.21 8.77
N GLU A 6 18.50 -15.26 7.97
CA GLU A 6 18.41 -15.19 6.51
C GLU A 6 16.99 -14.80 6.08
N ALA A 7 16.86 -13.72 5.28
CA ALA A 7 15.57 -13.18 4.88
C ALA A 7 14.71 -14.17 4.08
N THR A 8 15.35 -14.96 3.20
CA THR A 8 14.68 -15.91 2.29
C THR A 8 13.74 -16.86 3.03
N LYS A 9 14.18 -17.39 4.17
CA LYS A 9 13.37 -18.29 5.00
C LYS A 9 12.02 -17.66 5.37
N TRP A 10 12.05 -16.40 5.77
CA TRP A 10 10.86 -15.67 6.20
C TRP A 10 10.00 -15.20 5.03
N LEU A 11 10.62 -14.77 3.95
CA LEU A 11 9.91 -14.38 2.73
C LEU A 11 9.16 -15.56 2.14
N GLU A 12 9.77 -16.74 2.01
CA GLU A 12 9.10 -17.94 1.50
C GLU A 12 7.98 -18.43 2.44
N GLN A 13 8.25 -18.46 3.75
CA GLN A 13 7.28 -18.91 4.74
C GLN A 13 6.02 -18.03 4.73
N TYR A 14 6.20 -16.71 4.65
CA TYR A 14 5.12 -15.73 4.75
C TYR A 14 4.74 -15.08 3.42
N ASP A 15 5.15 -15.66 2.30
CA ASP A 15 4.80 -15.11 0.99
C ASP A 15 3.29 -15.03 0.82
N HIS A 16 2.84 -13.89 0.29
CA HIS A 16 1.44 -13.52 0.25
C HIS A 16 0.67 -14.47 -0.68
N PRO A 17 -0.56 -14.91 -0.36
CA PRO A 17 -1.29 -15.86 -1.19
C PRO A 17 -1.47 -15.40 -2.66
N LEU A 18 -1.62 -14.10 -2.90
CA LEU A 18 -1.63 -13.53 -4.25
C LEU A 18 -0.31 -13.74 -5.01
N TRP A 19 0.85 -13.55 -4.35
CA TRP A 19 2.15 -13.78 -4.97
C TRP A 19 2.35 -15.26 -5.26
N LYS A 20 2.07 -16.15 -4.30
CA LYS A 20 2.10 -17.61 -4.52
C LYS A 20 1.27 -18.05 -5.71
N LYS A 21 0.13 -17.40 -5.96
CA LYS A 21 -0.82 -17.74 -7.03
C LYS A 21 -0.46 -17.13 -8.38
N TYR A 22 0.02 -15.89 -8.41
CA TYR A 22 0.18 -15.11 -9.64
C TYR A 22 1.62 -14.72 -9.97
N ALA A 23 2.64 -15.12 -9.19
CA ALA A 23 4.04 -14.74 -9.42
C ALA A 23 4.51 -14.98 -10.87
N ALA A 24 4.21 -16.15 -11.44
CA ALA A 24 4.57 -16.46 -12.83
C ALA A 24 3.83 -15.59 -13.86
N THR A 25 2.62 -15.12 -13.55
CA THR A 25 1.87 -14.18 -14.41
C THR A 25 2.39 -12.75 -14.25
N ALA A 26 2.82 -12.41 -13.05
CA ALA A 26 3.42 -11.12 -12.73
C ALA A 26 4.85 -11.00 -13.25
N GLU A 27 5.55 -12.11 -13.49
CA GLU A 27 6.93 -12.14 -13.95
C GLU A 27 7.10 -11.33 -15.26
N GLY A 28 8.13 -10.48 -15.29
CA GLY A 28 8.39 -9.59 -16.42
C GLY A 28 7.45 -8.37 -16.53
N SER A 29 6.45 -8.23 -15.65
CA SER A 29 5.66 -6.99 -15.58
C SER A 29 6.40 -5.91 -14.79
N GLY A 30 6.58 -4.75 -15.43
CA GLY A 30 7.08 -3.52 -14.81
C GLY A 30 8.26 -3.72 -13.84
N HIS A 31 8.15 -3.17 -12.63
CA HIS A 31 9.18 -3.19 -11.59
C HIS A 31 9.23 -4.51 -10.80
N GLY A 32 9.61 -5.61 -11.46
CA GLY A 32 9.81 -6.90 -10.80
C GLY A 32 8.51 -7.63 -10.43
N GLY A 33 7.40 -7.30 -11.10
CA GLY A 33 6.12 -7.99 -10.97
C GLY A 33 5.08 -7.29 -10.11
N MET A 34 5.46 -6.36 -9.24
CA MET A 34 4.51 -5.71 -8.33
C MET A 34 3.44 -4.89 -9.07
N ASP A 35 3.79 -4.31 -10.21
CA ASP A 35 2.91 -3.44 -11.01
C ASP A 35 1.70 -4.22 -11.55
N PHE A 36 1.86 -5.52 -11.84
CA PHE A 36 0.74 -6.40 -12.18
C PHE A 36 -0.32 -6.42 -11.07
N PHE A 37 0.09 -6.58 -9.81
CA PHE A 37 -0.85 -6.67 -8.70
C PHE A 37 -1.58 -5.35 -8.44
N VAL A 38 -0.89 -4.21 -8.60
CA VAL A 38 -1.51 -2.87 -8.46
C VAL A 38 -2.59 -2.67 -9.53
N LEU A 39 -2.26 -2.97 -10.79
CA LEU A 39 -3.21 -2.84 -11.91
C LEU A 39 -4.35 -3.84 -11.81
N GLN A 40 -4.06 -5.08 -11.41
CA GLN A 40 -5.08 -6.11 -11.19
C GLN A 40 -6.07 -5.68 -10.11
N ALA A 41 -5.58 -5.16 -8.98
CA ALA A 41 -6.43 -4.66 -7.90
C ALA A 41 -7.37 -3.54 -8.38
N PHE A 42 -6.85 -2.60 -9.17
CA PHE A 42 -7.64 -1.51 -9.74
C PHE A 42 -8.72 -2.02 -10.72
N VAL A 43 -8.34 -2.84 -11.70
CA VAL A 43 -9.25 -3.35 -12.73
C VAL A 43 -10.34 -4.24 -12.13
N GLU A 44 -9.99 -5.14 -11.20
CA GLU A 44 -10.98 -6.02 -10.57
C GLU A 44 -11.94 -5.25 -9.65
N SER A 45 -11.45 -4.22 -8.95
CA SER A 45 -12.32 -3.34 -8.16
C SER A 45 -13.33 -2.61 -9.05
N ALA A 46 -12.88 -2.11 -10.20
CA ALA A 46 -13.74 -1.46 -11.18
C ALA A 46 -14.77 -2.43 -11.77
N LYS A 47 -14.36 -3.64 -12.18
CA LYS A 47 -15.27 -4.68 -12.70
C LYS A 47 -16.36 -5.08 -11.71
N LYS A 48 -16.04 -5.07 -10.41
CA LYS A 48 -16.98 -5.46 -9.33
C LYS A 48 -17.73 -4.27 -8.73
N ASN A 49 -17.44 -3.06 -9.19
CA ASN A 49 -18.02 -1.82 -8.66
C ASN A 49 -17.85 -1.69 -7.13
N ILE A 50 -16.63 -1.94 -6.65
CA ILE A 50 -16.24 -1.79 -5.23
C ILE A 50 -15.14 -0.74 -5.09
N ALA A 51 -14.97 -0.22 -3.88
CA ALA A 51 -13.84 0.66 -3.58
C ALA A 51 -12.50 -0.10 -3.74
N PRO A 52 -11.47 0.51 -4.35
CA PRO A 52 -10.14 -0.08 -4.42
C PRO A 52 -9.51 -0.20 -3.02
N PRO A 53 -8.51 -1.08 -2.84
CA PRO A 53 -7.85 -1.28 -1.53
C PRO A 53 -7.19 -0.01 -0.98
N LEU A 54 -6.68 0.84 -1.87
CA LEU A 54 -6.11 2.15 -1.58
C LEU A 54 -6.93 3.17 -2.36
N ASP A 55 -7.56 4.10 -1.65
CA ASP A 55 -8.50 5.06 -2.25
C ASP A 55 -7.92 6.48 -2.32
N ALA A 56 -8.76 7.43 -2.77
CA ALA A 56 -8.36 8.82 -2.95
C ALA A 56 -7.93 9.50 -1.64
N TYR A 57 -8.44 9.06 -0.48
CA TYR A 57 -8.06 9.62 0.81
C TYR A 57 -6.69 9.12 1.26
N ASP A 58 -6.39 7.83 1.01
CA ASP A 58 -5.07 7.27 1.24
C ASP A 58 -4.03 7.99 0.37
N ALA A 59 -4.34 8.16 -0.91
CA ALA A 59 -3.49 8.91 -1.84
C ALA A 59 -3.26 10.35 -1.38
N ALA A 60 -4.32 11.08 -0.98
CA ALA A 60 -4.19 12.46 -0.49
C ALA A 60 -3.35 12.55 0.80
N ALA A 61 -3.55 11.63 1.74
CA ALA A 61 -2.79 11.59 2.99
C ALA A 61 -1.29 11.31 2.77
N TRP A 62 -0.95 10.43 1.81
CA TRP A 62 0.45 10.16 1.48
C TRP A 62 1.07 11.28 0.66
N SER A 63 0.34 11.82 -0.32
CA SER A 63 0.82 12.94 -1.14
C SER A 63 0.98 14.23 -0.34
N SER A 64 0.22 14.44 0.75
CA SER A 64 0.39 15.63 1.60
C SER A 64 1.70 15.64 2.37
N ILE A 65 2.39 14.50 2.50
CA ILE A 65 3.73 14.45 3.12
C ILE A 65 4.69 15.37 2.37
N THR A 66 4.64 15.40 1.03
CA THR A 66 5.52 16.24 0.21
C THR A 66 5.45 17.72 0.60
N PRO A 67 4.30 18.42 0.43
CA PRO A 67 4.22 19.85 0.77
C PRO A 67 4.39 20.11 2.28
N LEU A 68 3.90 19.24 3.17
CA LEU A 68 4.06 19.43 4.60
C LEU A 68 5.52 19.29 5.04
N SER A 69 6.28 18.36 4.45
CA SER A 69 7.71 18.23 4.72
C SER A 69 8.50 19.43 4.23
N GLU A 70 8.13 20.02 3.09
CA GLU A 70 8.74 21.25 2.57
C GLU A 70 8.51 22.43 3.52
N VAL A 71 7.28 22.58 4.04
CA VAL A 71 6.97 23.61 5.06
C VAL A 71 7.74 23.37 6.35
N SER A 72 7.81 22.13 6.82
CA SER A 72 8.58 21.78 8.02
C SER A 72 10.05 22.16 7.89
N ILE A 73 10.70 21.81 6.76
CA ILE A 73 12.10 22.18 6.48
C ILE A 73 12.26 23.70 6.43
N ALA A 74 11.36 24.40 5.75
CA ALA A 74 11.40 25.86 5.65
C ALA A 74 11.28 26.55 7.03
N ASN A 75 10.57 25.93 7.97
CA ASN A 75 10.38 26.42 9.34
C ASN A 75 11.37 25.82 10.36
N GLY A 76 12.49 25.26 9.92
CA GLY A 76 13.55 24.76 10.81
C GLY A 76 13.19 23.45 11.53
N GLY A 77 12.37 22.60 10.90
CA GLY A 77 11.94 21.32 11.45
C GLY A 77 10.71 21.42 12.36
N GLU A 78 9.90 22.47 12.22
CA GLU A 78 8.66 22.63 12.97
C GLU A 78 7.67 21.50 12.65
N VAL A 79 6.93 21.05 13.68
CA VAL A 79 5.85 20.06 13.55
C VAL A 79 4.74 20.60 12.65
N GLN A 80 4.24 19.75 11.75
CA GLN A 80 3.15 20.08 10.83
C GLN A 80 1.94 19.18 11.09
N ASP A 81 0.76 19.79 11.16
CA ASP A 81 -0.50 19.07 11.27
C ASP A 81 -0.93 18.52 9.91
N PHE A 82 -1.33 17.25 9.90
CA PHE A 82 -1.89 16.62 8.70
C PHE A 82 -3.38 16.94 8.57
N PRO A 83 -3.87 17.34 7.39
CA PRO A 83 -5.29 17.45 7.14
C PRO A 83 -5.99 16.10 7.25
N ASP A 84 -7.12 16.05 7.94
CA ASP A 84 -8.00 14.87 7.89
C ASP A 84 -8.87 14.92 6.63
N PHE A 85 -8.35 14.33 5.55
CA PHE A 85 -9.06 14.24 4.26
C PHE A 85 -10.36 13.43 4.34
N THR A 86 -10.53 12.59 5.37
CA THR A 86 -11.72 11.76 5.56
C THR A 86 -12.81 12.46 6.38
N ARG A 87 -12.50 13.61 7.01
CA ARG A 87 -13.41 14.37 7.89
C ARG A 87 -13.94 13.52 9.06
N GLY A 88 -13.05 12.80 9.74
CA GLY A 88 -13.32 11.96 10.89
C GLY A 88 -13.82 10.55 10.54
N ASN A 89 -14.05 10.25 9.26
CA ASN A 89 -14.57 8.94 8.85
C ASN A 89 -13.53 7.82 8.97
N TRP A 90 -12.23 8.14 9.00
CA TRP A 90 -11.17 7.15 9.23
C TRP A 90 -11.38 6.35 10.52
N VAL A 91 -11.97 6.95 11.56
CA VAL A 91 -12.26 6.30 12.86
C VAL A 91 -13.22 5.11 12.72
N LYS A 92 -14.12 5.18 11.74
CA LYS A 92 -15.15 4.15 11.48
C LYS A 92 -14.79 3.25 10.31
N ARG A 93 -13.67 3.51 9.61
CA ARG A 93 -13.28 2.75 8.42
C ARG A 93 -12.84 1.36 8.84
N THR A 94 -13.50 0.33 8.30
CA THR A 94 -13.04 -1.05 8.47
C THR A 94 -11.70 -1.23 7.75
N PRO A 95 -10.67 -1.77 8.41
CA PRO A 95 -9.40 -2.08 7.74
C PRO A 95 -9.61 -3.00 6.55
N TYR A 96 -8.89 -2.76 5.47
CA TYR A 96 -8.96 -3.63 4.30
C TYR A 96 -8.46 -5.04 4.65
N ASN A 97 -9.19 -6.07 4.21
CA ASN A 97 -8.74 -7.44 4.40
C ASN A 97 -7.65 -7.78 3.38
N TRP A 98 -6.39 -7.67 3.80
CA TRP A 98 -5.23 -7.93 2.95
C TRP A 98 -4.99 -9.43 2.69
N MET A 99 -5.30 -10.30 3.66
CA MET A 99 -5.07 -11.75 3.53
C MET A 99 -6.13 -12.40 2.65
N LYS A 100 -5.84 -12.50 1.36
CA LYS A 100 -6.71 -13.07 0.32
C LYS A 100 -5.91 -13.60 -0.86
N ASP A 101 -6.56 -14.38 -1.71
CA ASP A 101 -5.97 -14.99 -2.91
C ASP A 101 -6.61 -14.49 -4.22
N TRP A 102 -7.42 -13.42 -4.16
CA TRP A 102 -8.00 -12.77 -5.34
C TRP A 102 -8.30 -11.26 -5.14
N TYR A 103 -8.34 -10.51 -6.25
CA TYR A 103 -8.89 -9.15 -6.35
C TYR A 103 -10.20 -9.14 -7.13
#